data_AF-A0A439U2N9-F1
#
_entry.id   AF-A0A439U2N9-F1
#
_cell.length_a   1.000
_cell.length_b   1.000
_cell.length_c   1.000
_cell.angle_alpha   90.00
_cell.angle_beta   90.00
_cell.angle_gamma   90.00
#
_symmetry.space_group_name_H-M   'P 1'
#
loop_
_entity.id
_entity.type
_entity.pdbx_description
1 polymer ?
#
loop_
_entity_poly.entity_id
_entity_poly.type
_entity_poly.pdbx_seq_one_letter_code
_entity_poly.pdbx_strand_id
1 'polypeptide(L)'
;MAKYSQEALLVAAKKLRRLRIETIGGFKEHSARTIGSIIDREGDLKGDHEFVAWVIKNALRYYSEAVSADQSTPKEMKEAKR
;
A
#
# COMPACT_ATOMS: atom_id res chain seq x y z
N MET A 1 18.08 -13.34 -8.99
CA MET A 1 16.75 -12.69 -8.91
C MET A 1 16.49 -12.37 -7.44
N ALA A 2 16.28 -11.10 -7.08
CA ALA A 2 16.02 -10.74 -5.69
C ALA A 2 14.67 -11.35 -5.25
N LYS A 3 14.67 -12.10 -4.15
CA LYS A 3 13.46 -12.69 -3.59
C LYS A 3 12.72 -11.60 -2.82
N TYR A 4 11.54 -11.19 -3.29
CA TYR A 4 10.73 -10.19 -2.59
C TYR A 4 10.32 -10.70 -1.21
N SER A 5 10.31 -9.82 -0.22
CA SER A 5 9.82 -10.17 1.12
C SER A 5 8.29 -10.23 1.10
N GLN A 6 7.75 -11.43 1.30
CA GLN A 6 6.30 -11.67 1.35
C GLN A 6 5.64 -10.90 2.49
N GLU A 7 6.32 -10.76 3.62
CA GLU A 7 5.82 -9.99 4.77
C GLU A 7 5.72 -8.50 4.45
N ALA A 8 6.75 -7.93 3.83
CA ALA A 8 6.76 -6.53 3.40
C ALA A 8 5.66 -6.26 2.35
N LEU A 9 5.41 -7.20 1.43
CA LEU A 9 4.30 -7.12 0.48
C LEU A 9 2.94 -7.08 1.19
N LEU A 10 2.73 -7.91 2.22
CA LEU A 10 1.47 -7.92 2.99
C LEU A 10 1.26 -6.62 3.78
N VAL A 11 2.33 -6.06 4.37
CA VAL A 11 2.26 -4.76 5.06
C VAL A 11 1.90 -3.65 4.07
N ALA A 12 2.56 -3.63 2.92
CA ALA A 12 2.31 -2.65 1.86
C ALA A 12 0.87 -2.74 1.35
N ALA A 13 0.37 -3.95 1.08
CA ALA A 13 -1.01 -4.18 0.62
C ALA A 13 -2.05 -3.70 1.64
N LYS A 14 -1.84 -3.95 2.94
CA LYS A 14 -2.73 -3.47 4.01
C LYS A 14 -2.77 -1.94 4.10
N LYS A 15 -1.60 -1.29 4.01
CA LYS A 15 -1.51 0.19 3.98
C LYS A 15 -2.21 0.76 2.76
N LEU A 16 -1.95 0.19 1.57
CA LEU A 16 -2.53 0.63 0.31
C LEU A 16 -4.06 0.50 0.31
N ARG A 17 -4.61 -0.63 0.78
CA ARG A 17 -6.06 -0.86 0.84
C ARG A 17 -6.81 0.18 1.67
N ARG A 18 -6.16 0.73 2.71
CA ARG A 18 -6.71 1.76 3.61
C ARG A 18 -6.51 3.19 3.11
N LEU A 19 -5.70 3.39 2.07
CA LEU A 19 -5.43 4.72 1.53
C LEU A 19 -6.72 5.32 0.97
N ARG A 20 -7.05 6.52 1.46
CA ARG A 20 -8.17 7.31 0.96
C ARG A 20 -7.76 8.04 -0.31
N ILE A 21 -8.68 8.05 -1.27
CA ILE A 21 -8.53 8.79 -2.51
C ILE A 21 -9.25 10.11 -2.30
N GLU A 22 -8.47 11.13 -2.03
CA GLU A 22 -8.92 12.51 -2.09
C GLU A 22 -8.77 12.92 -3.56
N THR A 23 -9.80 12.65 -4.36
CA THR A 23 -10.02 13.11 -5.74
C THR A 23 -8.76 13.64 -6.43
N ILE A 24 -7.96 12.73 -6.96
CA ILE A 24 -6.92 13.06 -7.95
C ILE A 24 -7.67 13.69 -9.12
N GLY A 25 -7.60 15.01 -9.29
CA GLY A 25 -8.30 15.73 -10.37
C GLY A 25 -9.56 16.54 -10.00
N GLY A 26 -9.81 16.86 -8.73
CA GLY A 26 -10.60 18.07 -8.38
C GLY A 26 -12.13 17.98 -8.33
N PHE A 27 -12.78 16.85 -8.64
CA PHE A 27 -14.23 16.72 -8.46
C PHE A 27 -14.59 16.22 -7.05
N LYS A 28 -14.71 17.17 -6.11
CA LYS A 28 -15.07 16.99 -4.69
C LYS A 28 -16.51 16.49 -4.43
N GLU A 29 -17.21 15.92 -5.42
CA GLU A 29 -18.61 15.50 -5.27
C GLU A 29 -18.78 14.06 -4.77
N HIS A 30 -17.71 13.26 -4.74
CA HIS A 30 -17.76 11.89 -4.24
C HIS A 30 -17.11 11.78 -2.85
N SER A 31 -17.83 11.13 -1.92
CA SER A 31 -17.32 10.82 -0.58
C SER A 31 -15.97 10.11 -0.68
N ALA A 32 -14.98 10.52 0.12
CA ALA A 32 -13.63 9.96 0.09
C ALA A 32 -13.65 8.42 0.17
N ARG A 33 -13.40 7.75 -0.95
CA ARG A 33 -13.37 6.28 -1.04
C ARG A 33 -11.98 5.77 -0.71
N THR A 34 -11.89 4.59 -0.12
CA THR A 34 -10.60 3.89 0.02
C THR A 34 -10.30 3.09 -1.23
N ILE A 35 -9.01 2.85 -1.49
CA ILE A 35 -8.57 1.95 -2.57
C ILE A 35 -9.25 0.58 -2.47
N GLY A 36 -9.37 0.03 -1.25
CA GLY A 36 -10.10 -1.22 -1.03
C GLY A 36 -11.54 -1.15 -1.51
N SER A 37 -12.26 -0.06 -1.17
CA SER A 37 -13.65 0.12 -1.62
C SER A 37 -13.80 0.24 -3.13
N ILE A 38 -12.78 0.73 -3.85
CA ILE A 38 -12.81 0.80 -5.32
C ILE A 38 -12.58 -0.58 -5.91
N ILE A 39 -11.52 -1.28 -5.46
CA ILE A 39 -11.20 -2.62 -5.92
C ILE A 39 -12.37 -3.59 -5.69
N ASP A 40 -12.99 -3.54 -4.51
CA ASP A 40 -14.06 -4.46 -4.14
C ASP A 40 -15.39 -4.20 -4.88
N ARG A 41 -15.64 -2.97 -5.35
CA ARG A 41 -16.92 -2.58 -5.98
C ARG A 41 -16.88 -2.51 -7.49
N GLU A 42 -15.82 -1.92 -8.02
CA GLU A 42 -15.81 -1.52 -9.43
C GLU A 42 -15.13 -2.56 -10.31
N GLY A 43 -14.33 -3.49 -9.74
CA GLY A 43 -13.73 -4.65 -10.42
C GLY A 43 -12.81 -4.31 -11.61
N ASP A 44 -12.81 -3.05 -12.04
CA ASP A 44 -12.29 -2.59 -13.31
C ASP A 44 -11.85 -1.14 -13.09
N LEU A 45 -10.56 -0.97 -12.76
CA LEU A 45 -9.89 0.33 -12.76
C LEU A 45 -9.63 0.78 -14.21
N LYS A 46 -10.68 0.75 -15.05
CA LYS A 46 -10.57 1.01 -16.48
C LYS A 46 -10.49 2.51 -16.72
N GLY A 47 -9.31 2.97 -17.13
CA GLY A 47 -9.17 4.16 -17.97
C GLY A 47 -8.37 5.33 -17.41
N ASP A 48 -8.03 5.35 -16.12
CA ASP A 48 -7.23 6.45 -15.55
C ASP A 48 -5.78 6.01 -15.31
N HIS A 49 -4.92 6.24 -16.32
CA HIS A 49 -3.49 5.97 -16.21
C HIS A 49 -2.81 6.77 -15.09
N GLU A 50 -3.30 7.97 -14.76
CA GLU A 50 -2.76 8.77 -13.66
C GLU A 50 -3.12 8.13 -12.31
N PHE A 51 -4.36 7.66 -12.17
CA PHE A 51 -4.78 6.89 -11.00
C PHE A 51 -3.94 5.63 -10.83
N VAL A 52 -3.77 4.83 -11.89
CA VAL A 52 -2.95 3.60 -11.84
C VAL A 52 -1.51 3.93 -11.45
N ALA A 53 -0.90 4.95 -12.07
CA ALA A 53 0.45 5.39 -11.73
C ALA A 53 0.56 5.85 -10.26
N TRP A 54 -0.44 6.58 -9.76
CA TRP A 54 -0.50 7.02 -8.37
C TRP A 54 -0.63 5.84 -7.38
N VAL A 55 -1.43 4.83 -7.71
CA VAL A 55 -1.57 3.59 -6.92
C VAL A 55 -0.23 2.84 -6.87
N ILE A 56 0.43 2.66 -8.02
CA ILE A 56 1.73 1.98 -8.12
C ILE A 56 2.78 2.74 -7.29
N LYS A 57 2.85 4.07 -7.41
CA LYS A 57 3.78 4.92 -6.64
C LYS A 57 3.61 4.72 -5.13
N ASN A 58 2.37 4.68 -4.64
CA ASN A 58 2.11 4.44 -3.22
C ASN A 58 2.41 3.00 -2.79
N ALA A 59 2.12 2.01 -3.63
CA ALA A 59 2.47 0.62 -3.37
C ALA A 59 3.99 0.44 -3.18
N LEU A 60 4.79 1.02 -4.07
CA LEU A 60 6.25 0.99 -3.99
C LEU A 60 6.78 1.70 -2.74
N ARG A 61 6.21 2.87 -2.39
CA ARG A 61 6.55 3.59 -1.16
C ARG A 61 6.30 2.72 0.07
N TYR A 62 5.11 2.14 0.21
CA TYR A 62 4.78 1.32 1.38
C TYR A 62 5.60 0.03 1.46
N TYR A 63 5.97 -0.56 0.33
CA TYR A 63 6.88 -1.70 0.33
C TYR A 63 8.28 -1.33 0.81
N SER A 64 8.84 -0.22 0.30
CA SER A 64 10.14 0.28 0.76
C SER A 64 10.14 0.58 2.27
N GLU A 65 9.10 1.27 2.77
CA GLU A 65 8.90 1.51 4.20
C GLU A 65 8.87 0.20 5.02
N ALA A 66 8.19 -0.83 4.52
CA ALA A 66 8.08 -2.11 5.20
C ALA A 66 9.40 -2.89 5.23
N VAL A 67 10.17 -2.87 4.13
CA VAL A 67 11.50 -3.46 4.06
C VAL A 67 12.45 -2.78 5.04
N SER A 68 12.45 -1.44 5.10
CA SER A 68 13.30 -0.70 6.03
C SER A 68 12.92 -0.94 7.49
N ALA A 69 11.62 -1.03 7.81
CA ALA A 69 11.16 -1.31 9.18
C ALA A 69 11.61 -2.71 9.67
N ASP A 70 11.62 -3.70 8.79
CA ASP A 70 12.11 -5.05 9.09
C ASP A 70 13.62 -5.05 9.40
N GLN A 71 14.41 -4.27 8.66
CA GLN A 71 15.84 -4.09 8.92
C GLN A 71 16.16 -3.26 10.18
N SER A 72 15.21 -2.43 10.62
CA SER A 72 15.38 -1.53 11.76
C SER A 72 15.04 -2.18 13.10
N THR A 73 14.56 -3.43 13.11
CA THR A 73 14.25 -4.16 14.33
C THR A 73 15.46 -5.00 14.72
N PRO A 74 16.23 -4.65 15.78
CA PRO A 74 17.34 -5.50 16.21
C PRO A 74 16.80 -6.87 16.60
N LYS A 75 17.36 -7.93 16.01
CA LYS A 75 17.03 -9.33 16.31
C LYS A 75 17.29 -9.72 17.79
N GLU A 76 17.91 -8.86 18.58
CA GLU A 76 18.34 -9.15 19.96
C GLU A 76 17.22 -9.13 21.02
N MET A 77 16.00 -8.69 20.71
CA MET A 77 14.90 -8.71 21.71
C MET A 77 14.07 -10.00 21.73
N LYS A 78 14.31 -10.97 20.83
CA LYS A 78 13.56 -12.24 20.83
C LYS A 78 14.17 -13.34 21.71
N GLU A 79 15.41 -13.17 22.19
CA GLU A 79 16.12 -14.21 22.96
C GLU A 79 16.09 -13.98 24.48
N ALA A 80 15.67 -12.80 24.96
CA ALA A 80 15.63 -12.48 26.40
C ALA A 80 14.36 -12.99 27.14
N LYS A 81 13.56 -13.85 26.52
CA LYS A 81 12.34 -14.45 27.12
C LYS A 81 12.18 -15.93 26.77
N ARG A 82 13.26 -16.71 26.88
CA ARG A 82 13.17 -18.17 27.06
C ARG A 82 13.87 -18.58 28.33
#